data_AF-A0A7Y8KLP0-F1
#
_entry.id   AF-A0A7Y8KLP0-F1
#
_cell.length_a   1.000
_cell.length_b   1.000
_cell.length_c   1.000
_cell.angle_alpha   90.00
_cell.angle_beta   90.00
_cell.angle_gamma   90.00
#
_symmetry.space_group_name_H-M   'P 1'
#
loop_
_entity.id
_entity.type
_entity.pdbx_description
1 polymer ?
#
loop_
_entity_poly.entity_id
_entity_poly.type
_entity_poly.pdbx_seq_one_letter_code
_entity_poly.pdbx_strand_id
1 'polypeptide(L)'
;MTKPFNAPVLSSALDTLVKSPLNQADDAALVCAAKAVWYSDANLVGEVRAFLKAHSSEVELRRAGYLLERFTRFSCATDSRVMEALKALELFSASAAKQNVQPQGAVALRSRRDELAVSWGLSEGLGLKAQALMPFQTRHYEAEQRAASA
;
A
#
# COMPACT_ATOMS: atom_id res chain seq x y z
N MET A 1 -9.68 -23.20 -12.93
CA MET A 1 -8.91 -22.46 -13.94
C MET A 1 -8.98 -20.97 -13.59
N THR A 2 -8.05 -20.50 -12.77
CA THR A 2 -7.89 -19.07 -12.46
C THR A 2 -7.13 -18.42 -13.62
N LYS A 3 -7.70 -17.36 -14.19
CA LYS A 3 -7.10 -16.61 -15.31
C LYS A 3 -5.71 -16.09 -14.93
N PRO A 4 -4.77 -15.99 -15.89
CA PRO A 4 -3.52 -15.28 -15.67
C PRO A 4 -3.83 -13.87 -15.19
N PHE A 5 -3.08 -13.42 -14.19
CA PHE A 5 -3.25 -12.12 -13.57
C PHE A 5 -2.90 -11.06 -14.61
N ASN A 6 -3.90 -10.43 -15.26
CA ASN A 6 -3.68 -9.16 -15.93
C ASN A 6 -3.15 -8.21 -14.86
N ALA A 7 -1.88 -7.82 -14.98
CA ALA A 7 -1.19 -7.06 -13.95
C ALA A 7 -2.06 -5.87 -13.50
N PRO A 8 -2.53 -5.82 -12.24
CA PRO A 8 -3.27 -4.69 -11.74
C PRO A 8 -2.32 -3.49 -11.76
N VAL A 9 -2.76 -2.45 -12.46
CA VAL A 9 -2.04 -1.19 -12.57
C VAL A 9 -2.13 -0.51 -11.21
N LEU A 10 -1.03 -0.53 -10.47
CA LEU A 10 -0.95 0.03 -9.12
C LEU A 10 -1.40 1.49 -9.11
N SER A 11 -1.00 2.28 -10.10
CA SER A 11 -1.40 3.69 -10.21
C SER A 11 -2.93 3.86 -10.24
N SER A 12 -3.64 3.12 -11.09
CA SER A 12 -5.11 3.18 -11.15
C SER A 12 -5.81 2.75 -9.85
N ALA A 13 -5.27 1.74 -9.17
CA ALA A 13 -5.79 1.34 -7.87
C ALA A 13 -5.56 2.43 -6.80
N LEU A 14 -4.38 3.07 -6.81
CA LEU A 14 -4.08 4.21 -5.95
C LEU A 14 -4.98 5.41 -6.25
N ASP A 15 -5.24 5.73 -7.53
CA ASP A 15 -6.13 6.83 -7.95
C ASP A 15 -7.50 6.72 -7.29
N THR A 16 -8.01 5.50 -7.12
CA THR A 16 -9.28 5.23 -6.44
C THR A 16 -9.15 5.37 -4.93
N LEU A 17 -8.13 4.75 -4.34
CA LEU A 17 -7.95 4.66 -2.89
C LEU A 17 -7.70 6.00 -2.22
N VAL A 18 -6.98 6.91 -2.88
CA VAL A 18 -6.57 8.18 -2.27
C VAL A 18 -7.69 9.22 -2.18
N LYS A 19 -8.79 9.04 -2.94
CA LYS A 19 -9.89 10.01 -3.05
C LYS A 19 -10.78 10.08 -1.80
N SER A 20 -10.74 9.05 -0.95
CA SER A 20 -11.55 8.96 0.27
C SER A 20 -10.68 8.62 1.48
N PRO A 21 -11.15 8.84 2.71
CA PRO A 21 -10.47 8.37 3.92
C PRO A 21 -10.17 6.87 3.85
N LEU A 22 -8.96 6.45 4.25
CA LEU A 22 -8.49 5.07 4.08
C LEU A 22 -9.25 4.03 4.90
N ASN A 23 -9.91 4.45 5.98
CA ASN A 23 -10.82 3.60 6.75
C ASN A 23 -12.15 3.31 6.03
N GLN A 24 -12.41 3.98 4.90
CA GLN A 24 -13.55 3.79 4.00
C GLN A 24 -13.12 3.32 2.60
N ALA A 25 -11.86 2.90 2.45
CA ALA A 25 -11.31 2.45 1.18
C ALA A 25 -12.18 1.39 0.49
N ASP A 26 -12.23 1.45 -0.85
CA ASP A 26 -12.83 0.38 -1.65
C ASP A 26 -11.99 -0.90 -1.51
N ASP A 27 -12.65 -2.00 -1.14
CA ASP A 27 -11.96 -3.26 -0.83
C ASP A 27 -11.33 -3.86 -2.10
N ALA A 28 -11.98 -3.72 -3.25
CA ALA A 28 -11.47 -4.26 -4.51
C ALA A 28 -10.21 -3.50 -4.97
N ALA A 29 -10.24 -2.17 -4.92
CA ALA A 29 -9.09 -1.33 -5.21
C ALA A 29 -7.93 -1.60 -4.24
N LEU A 30 -8.23 -1.78 -2.94
CA LEU A 30 -7.23 -2.08 -1.90
C LEU A 30 -6.54 -3.42 -2.18
N VAL A 31 -7.32 -4.44 -2.52
CA VAL A 31 -6.81 -5.76 -2.89
C VAL A 31 -6.00 -5.70 -4.19
N CYS A 32 -6.47 -4.96 -5.19
CA CYS A 32 -5.73 -4.76 -6.45
C CYS A 32 -4.37 -4.12 -6.20
N ALA A 33 -4.31 -3.02 -5.43
CA ALA A 33 -3.06 -2.36 -5.09
C ALA A 33 -2.10 -3.28 -4.32
N ALA A 34 -2.60 -3.99 -3.32
CA ALA A 34 -1.80 -4.90 -2.52
C ALA A 34 -1.21 -6.05 -3.37
N LYS A 35 -2.03 -6.68 -4.23
CA LYS A 35 -1.54 -7.73 -5.14
C LYS A 35 -0.56 -7.20 -6.17
N ALA A 36 -0.73 -5.98 -6.66
CA ALA A 36 0.26 -5.32 -7.52
C ALA A 36 1.61 -5.23 -6.81
N VAL A 37 1.64 -4.89 -5.53
CA VAL A 37 2.88 -4.82 -4.74
C VAL A 37 3.45 -6.21 -4.44
N TRP A 38 2.63 -7.19 -4.05
CA TRP A 38 3.14 -8.47 -3.57
C TRP A 38 3.46 -9.49 -4.65
N TYR A 39 2.69 -9.54 -5.73
CA TYR A 39 2.67 -10.70 -6.64
C TYR A 39 2.80 -10.35 -8.12
N SER A 40 2.72 -9.07 -8.49
CA SER A 40 2.86 -8.65 -9.89
C SER A 40 4.32 -8.40 -10.24
N ASP A 41 4.68 -8.63 -11.51
CA ASP A 41 5.97 -8.23 -12.09
C ASP A 41 5.99 -6.75 -12.53
N ALA A 42 4.94 -5.99 -12.20
CA ALA A 42 4.87 -4.56 -12.51
C ALA A 42 6.03 -3.79 -11.84
N ASN A 43 6.65 -2.89 -12.62
CA ASN A 43 7.67 -1.96 -12.17
C ASN A 43 7.06 -0.91 -11.25
N LEU A 44 7.22 -1.09 -9.93
CA LEU A 44 6.62 -0.23 -8.91
C LEU A 44 7.11 1.21 -9.01
N VAL A 45 8.39 1.41 -9.35
CA VAL A 45 8.97 2.75 -9.53
C VAL A 45 8.31 3.47 -10.71
N GLY A 46 8.03 2.74 -11.79
CA GLY A 46 7.31 3.26 -12.95
C GLY A 46 5.87 3.65 -12.63
N GLU A 47 5.15 2.76 -11.95
CA GLU A 47 3.75 2.98 -11.51
C GLU A 47 3.63 4.17 -10.56
N VAL A 48 4.50 4.26 -9.55
CA VAL A 48 4.50 5.40 -8.62
C VAL A 48 4.83 6.69 -9.35
N ARG A 49 5.78 6.70 -10.29
CA ARG A 49 6.08 7.89 -11.10
C ARG A 49 4.89 8.30 -11.97
N ALA A 50 4.11 7.36 -12.49
CA ALA A 50 2.88 7.65 -13.23
C ALA A 50 1.83 8.29 -12.32
N PHE A 51 1.60 7.72 -11.14
CA PHE A 51 0.70 8.28 -10.12
C PHE A 51 1.10 9.70 -9.72
N LEU A 52 2.38 9.94 -9.39
CA LEU A 52 2.89 11.26 -9.00
C LEU A 52 2.77 12.33 -10.10
N LYS A 53 2.70 11.94 -11.38
CA LYS A 53 2.46 12.88 -12.48
C LYS A 53 1.00 13.32 -12.56
N ALA A 54 0.06 12.47 -12.13
CA ALA A 54 -1.37 12.72 -12.19
C ALA A 54 -1.92 13.39 -10.90
N HIS A 55 -1.18 13.30 -9.79
CA HIS A 55 -1.62 13.76 -8.47
C HIS A 55 -0.69 14.83 -7.87
N SER A 56 -1.29 15.91 -7.35
CA SER A 56 -0.58 17.00 -6.66
C SER A 56 -1.11 17.29 -5.25
N SER A 57 -2.22 16.66 -4.84
CA SER A 57 -2.80 16.84 -3.51
C SER A 57 -1.94 16.17 -2.44
N GLU A 58 -1.44 16.94 -1.48
CA GLU A 58 -0.58 16.41 -0.41
C GLU A 58 -1.24 15.25 0.35
N VAL A 59 -2.54 15.32 0.62
CA VAL A 59 -3.27 14.26 1.33
C VAL A 59 -3.31 12.99 0.50
N GLU A 60 -3.53 13.10 -0.81
CA GLU A 60 -3.53 11.94 -1.71
C GLU A 60 -2.14 11.31 -1.80
N LEU A 61 -1.09 12.13 -1.88
CA LEU A 61 0.29 11.67 -1.89
C LEU A 61 0.67 10.95 -0.58
N ARG A 62 0.28 11.52 0.57
CA ARG A 62 0.50 10.88 1.89
C ARG A 62 -0.25 9.57 2.02
N ARG A 63 -1.50 9.50 1.55
CA ARG A 63 -2.29 8.25 1.53
C ARG A 63 -1.65 7.18 0.67
N ALA A 64 -1.19 7.52 -0.54
CA ALA A 64 -0.49 6.58 -1.42
C ALA A 64 0.84 6.10 -0.83
N GLY A 65 1.64 7.02 -0.26
CA GLY A 65 2.88 6.67 0.43
C GLY A 65 2.66 5.76 1.63
N TYR A 66 1.67 6.08 2.47
CA TYR A 66 1.23 5.23 3.58
C TYR A 66 0.85 3.83 3.09
N LEU A 67 0.02 3.71 2.04
CA LEU A 67 -0.43 2.41 1.53
C LEU A 67 0.76 1.58 1.03
N LEU A 68 1.65 2.18 0.24
CA LEU A 68 2.82 1.49 -0.29
C LEU A 68 3.74 1.00 0.83
N GLU A 69 4.01 1.82 1.86
CA GLU A 69 4.79 1.37 3.02
C GLU A 69 4.03 0.34 3.86
N ARG A 70 2.70 0.46 3.97
CA ARG A 70 1.89 -0.51 4.70
C ARG A 70 1.99 -1.88 4.06
N PHE A 71 1.98 -1.96 2.73
CA PHE A 71 2.07 -3.22 1.99
C PHE A 71 3.41 -3.95 2.20
N THR A 72 4.51 -3.24 2.48
CA THR A 72 5.81 -3.88 2.76
C THR A 72 5.88 -4.55 4.13
N ARG A 73 4.97 -4.21 5.06
CA ARG A 73 4.94 -4.75 6.42
C ARG A 73 4.19 -6.08 6.54
N PHE A 74 3.60 -6.58 5.46
CA PHE A 74 2.94 -7.89 5.44
C PHE A 74 3.94 -9.00 5.12
N SER A 75 3.85 -10.10 5.86
CA SER A 75 4.80 -11.22 5.77
C SER A 75 4.82 -11.95 4.42
N CYS A 76 3.81 -11.74 3.58
CA CYS A 76 3.69 -12.36 2.27
C CYS A 76 4.42 -11.58 1.16
N ALA A 77 4.92 -10.37 1.46
CA ALA A 77 5.77 -9.62 0.54
C ALA A 77 7.17 -10.23 0.54
N THR A 78 7.71 -10.56 -0.65
CA THR A 78 9.08 -11.06 -0.76
C THR A 78 10.09 -9.92 -0.58
N ASP A 79 11.31 -10.25 -0.14
CA ASP A 79 12.39 -9.26 0.02
C ASP A 79 12.63 -8.44 -1.25
N SER A 80 12.55 -9.07 -2.43
CA SER A 80 12.68 -8.39 -3.71
C SER A 80 11.61 -7.31 -3.91
N ARG A 81 10.34 -7.64 -3.63
CA ARG A 81 9.22 -6.71 -3.76
C ARG A 81 9.25 -5.63 -2.69
N VAL A 82 9.68 -5.96 -1.46
CA VAL A 82 9.91 -4.99 -0.40
C VAL A 82 10.98 -3.97 -0.79
N MET A 83 12.14 -4.43 -1.30
CA MET A 83 13.22 -3.53 -1.75
C MET A 83 12.76 -2.61 -2.88
N GLU A 84 12.02 -3.15 -3.85
CA GLU A 84 11.48 -2.35 -4.95
C GLU A 84 10.45 -1.32 -4.48
N ALA A 85 9.56 -1.71 -3.57
CA ALA A 85 8.59 -0.79 -2.96
C ALA A 85 9.29 0.31 -2.13
N LEU A 86 10.35 -0.02 -1.39
CA LEU A 86 11.17 0.97 -0.66
C LEU A 86 11.83 1.97 -1.61
N LYS A 87 12.36 1.50 -2.74
CA LYS A 87 12.89 2.39 -3.79
C LYS A 87 11.82 3.29 -4.39
N ALA A 88 10.61 2.76 -4.60
CA ALA A 88 9.49 3.56 -5.07
C ALA A 88 9.01 4.58 -4.00
N LEU A 89 9.10 4.24 -2.71
CA LEU A 89 8.79 5.13 -1.59
C LEU A 89 9.71 6.36 -1.52
N GLU A 90 10.96 6.25 -1.96
CA GLU A 90 11.87 7.40 -2.04
C GLU A 90 11.32 8.53 -2.92
N LEU A 91 10.48 8.21 -3.91
CA LEU A 91 9.83 9.21 -4.77
C LEU A 91 8.79 10.03 -4.00
N PHE A 92 8.11 9.43 -3.01
CA PHE A 92 7.18 10.15 -2.15
C PHE A 92 7.90 11.09 -1.19
N SER A 93 9.11 10.75 -0.73
CA SER A 93 9.93 11.63 0.13
C SER A 93 10.18 13.00 -0.50
N ALA A 94 10.29 13.04 -1.84
CA ALA A 94 10.48 14.28 -2.60
C ALA A 94 9.19 15.08 -2.83
N SER A 95 8.01 14.47 -2.65
CA SER A 95 6.70 15.05 -3.01
C SER A 95 5.73 15.20 -1.83
N ALA A 96 5.94 14.45 -0.75
CA ALA A 96 5.14 14.45 0.47
C ALA A 96 6.08 14.15 1.65
N ALA A 97 6.62 15.20 2.28
CA ALA A 97 7.52 15.04 3.42
C ALA A 97 6.82 14.28 4.56
N LYS A 98 7.41 13.16 4.99
CA LYS A 98 7.02 12.48 6.24
C LYS A 98 7.18 13.46 7.40
N GLN A 99 6.17 13.56 8.24
CA GLN A 99 6.27 14.40 9.44
C GLN A 99 7.07 13.62 10.49
N ASN A 100 8.07 14.27 11.09
CA ASN A 100 8.78 13.71 12.25
C ASN A 100 7.80 13.65 13.42
N VAL A 101 7.13 12.52 13.58
CA VAL A 101 6.22 12.27 14.69
C VAL A 101 7.07 11.89 15.90
N GLN A 102 7.09 12.79 16.89
CA GLN A 102 7.56 12.47 18.23
C GLN A 102 6.72 11.32 18.79
N PRO A 103 7.33 10.25 19.32
CA PRO A 103 6.59 9.13 19.90
C PRO A 103 5.71 9.65 21.03
N GLN A 104 4.39 9.63 20.83
CA GLN A 104 3.44 10.01 21.88
C GLN A 104 3.41 8.87 22.91
N GLY A 105 3.75 9.20 24.16
CA GLY A 105 3.79 8.26 25.28
C GLY A 105 2.47 7.50 25.47
N ALA A 106 2.54 6.36 26.17
CA ALA A 106 1.50 5.34 26.35
C ALA A 106 0.05 5.87 26.27
N VAL A 107 -0.52 5.82 25.07
CA VAL A 107 -1.92 6.13 24.81
C VAL A 107 -2.75 4.89 25.18
N ALA A 108 -3.92 5.10 25.80
CA ALA A 108 -4.85 4.01 26.13
C ALA A 108 -5.12 3.13 24.89
N LEU A 109 -5.22 1.80 25.07
CA LEU A 109 -5.43 0.82 23.98
C LEU A 109 -6.60 1.17 23.03
N ARG A 110 -7.62 1.90 23.52
CA ARG A 110 -8.78 2.37 22.73
C ARG A 110 -8.46 3.50 21.74
N SER A 111 -7.32 4.17 21.89
CA SER A 111 -6.87 5.29 21.06
C SER A 111 -5.56 4.98 20.33
N ARG A 112 -5.23 3.70 20.15
CA ARG A 112 -4.06 3.26 19.36
C ARG A 112 -4.26 3.66 17.89
N ARG A 113 -3.76 4.84 17.54
CA ARG A 113 -3.68 5.31 16.16
C ARG A 113 -2.65 4.46 15.42
N ASP A 114 -2.88 4.20 14.15
CA ASP A 114 -1.90 3.53 13.30
C ASP A 114 -0.65 4.43 13.23
N GLU A 115 0.40 4.09 13.97
CA GLU A 115 1.63 4.89 14.07
C GLU A 115 2.25 5.15 12.69
N LEU A 116 2.07 4.22 11.74
CA LEU A 116 2.48 4.42 10.36
C LEU A 116 1.65 5.52 9.68
N ALA A 117 0.32 5.53 9.87
CA ALA A 117 -0.51 6.60 9.31
C ALA A 117 -0.11 7.96 9.87
N VAL A 118 0.17 8.01 11.18
CA VAL A 118 0.60 9.24 11.85
C VAL A 118 1.95 9.71 11.31
N SER A 119 2.94 8.83 11.07
CA SER A 119 4.24 9.22 10.49
C SER A 119 4.15 9.77 9.06
N TRP A 120 3.11 9.36 8.32
CA TRP A 120 2.74 9.95 7.04
C TRP A 120 1.89 11.22 7.15
N GLY A 121 1.63 11.72 8.36
CA GLY A 121 0.82 12.93 8.61
C GLY A 121 -0.68 12.72 8.35
N LEU A 122 -1.16 11.48 8.44
CA LEU A 122 -2.57 11.14 8.27
C LEU A 122 -3.28 11.03 9.62
N SER A 123 -4.56 11.39 9.63
CA SER A 123 -5.44 11.19 10.79
C SER A 123 -6.08 9.80 10.81
N GLU A 124 -5.98 9.08 9.70
CA GLU A 124 -6.62 7.80 9.43
C GLU A 124 -5.64 6.79 8.83
N GLY A 125 -5.74 5.54 9.27
CA GLY A 125 -5.16 4.37 8.59
C GLY A 125 -6.26 3.50 7.99
N LEU A 126 -5.93 2.27 7.61
CA LEU A 126 -6.91 1.32 7.05
C LEU A 126 -7.99 0.88 8.05
N GLY A 127 -7.70 0.85 9.35
CA GLY A 127 -8.63 0.31 10.35
C GLY A 127 -9.05 -1.12 10.00
N LEU A 128 -10.37 -1.39 9.98
CA LEU A 128 -10.92 -2.71 9.63
C LEU A 128 -10.73 -3.07 8.15
N LYS A 129 -10.47 -2.11 7.26
CA LYS A 129 -10.24 -2.37 5.83
C LYS A 129 -9.03 -3.26 5.56
N ALA A 130 -8.06 -3.29 6.49
CA ALA A 130 -6.94 -4.22 6.40
C ALA A 130 -7.37 -5.70 6.40
N GLN A 131 -8.58 -6.04 6.90
CA GLN A 131 -9.11 -7.39 6.90
C GLN A 131 -9.36 -7.93 5.48
N ALA A 132 -9.69 -7.06 4.52
CA ALA A 132 -9.88 -7.45 3.11
C ALA A 132 -8.60 -8.07 2.50
N LEU A 133 -7.44 -7.78 3.09
CA LEU A 133 -6.14 -8.29 2.64
C LEU A 133 -5.78 -9.65 3.22
N MET A 134 -6.43 -10.09 4.31
CA MET A 134 -6.05 -11.30 5.06
C MET A 134 -6.05 -12.59 4.21
N PRO A 135 -7.03 -12.83 3.31
CA PRO A 135 -7.03 -14.05 2.51
C PRO A 135 -5.79 -14.20 1.61
N PHE A 136 -5.19 -13.07 1.22
CA PHE A 136 -4.07 -13.02 0.29
C PHE A 136 -2.71 -13.13 0.97
N GLN A 137 -2.65 -13.12 2.30
CA GLN A 137 -1.39 -13.25 3.06
C GLN A 137 -0.99 -14.71 3.33
N THR A 138 -1.76 -15.67 2.82
CA THR A 138 -1.53 -17.09 3.11
C THR A 138 -0.44 -17.66 2.22
N ARG A 139 0.39 -18.56 2.79
CA ARG A 139 1.38 -19.33 2.01
C ARG A 139 0.74 -20.12 0.86
N HIS A 140 -0.52 -20.55 1.04
CA HIS A 140 -1.28 -21.23 0.00
C HIS A 140 -1.51 -20.32 -1.20
N TYR A 141 -2.01 -19.10 -0.97
CA TYR A 141 -2.21 -18.13 -2.03
C TYR A 141 -0.90 -17.80 -2.75
N GLU A 142 0.20 -17.62 -2.02
CA GLU A 142 1.52 -17.40 -2.64
C GLU A 142 1.94 -18.55 -3.56
N ALA A 143 1.74 -19.81 -3.13
CA ALA A 143 2.08 -20.98 -3.93
C ALA A 143 1.24 -21.05 -5.22
N GLU A 144 -0.06 -20.75 -5.13
CA GLU A 144 -0.93 -20.65 -6.31
C GLU A 144 -0.47 -19.56 -7.28
N GLN A 145 -0.03 -18.39 -6.78
CA GLN A 145 0.49 -17.33 -7.65
C GLN A 145 1.80 -17.73 -8.33
N ARG A 146 2.75 -18.34 -7.60
CA ARG A 146 4.00 -18.82 -8.19
C ARG A 146 3.76 -19.86 -9.29
N ALA A 147 2.78 -20.75 -9.10
CA ALA A 147 2.42 -21.76 -10.11
C ALA A 147 1.74 -21.16 -11.34
N ALA A 148 1.05 -20.01 -11.21
CA ALA A 148 0.39 -19.34 -12.32
C ALA A 148 1.33 -18.48 -13.17
N SER A 149 2.49 -18.08 -12.63
CA SER A 149 3.51 -17.27 -13.31
C SER A 149 4.68 -18.08 -13.89
N ALA A 150 4.73 -19.39 -13.64
CA ALA A 150 5.76 -20.31 -14.15
C ALA A 150 5.32 -20.96 -15.48
#